data_AF-A0A941LLL4-F1
#
_entry.id   AF-A0A941LLL4-F1
#
_cell.length_a   1.000
_cell.length_b   1.000
_cell.length_c   1.000
_cell.angle_alpha   90.00
_cell.angle_beta   90.00
_cell.angle_gamma   90.00
#
_symmetry.space_group_name_H-M   'P 1'
#
loop_
_entity.id
_entity.type
_entity.pdbx_description
1 polymer ?
#
loop_
_entity_poly.entity_id
_entity_poly.type
_entity_poly.pdbx_seq_one_letter_code
_entity_poly.pdbx_strand_id
1 'polypeptide(L)'
;MAHERHISSAIRYYGPDITGVSVTLSNAKINPLDGKAALYGVVLGNPDGFKTKQALSLGEVGVTLDIGSLTTDVIRIKELTLIKPEITYEYASGKSNLDVLQQNIERSIGQEQDTRKNRRDSESGKKLIIKHVHVKNATARMSTELPGGEAVSVPIPDLHLQDIGRKSDGVTAGEVTKQILGPIIQRVSTAMVAVGVHTTSKTIQNAVDSATQTIKDLFK
;
A
#
# COMPACT_ATOMS: atom_id res chain seq x y z
N MET A 1 -4.66 14.98 -21.91
CA MET A 1 -5.07 13.84 -22.76
C MET A 1 -3.99 12.75 -22.91
N ALA A 2 -2.82 12.98 -23.51
CA ALA A 2 -1.83 11.88 -23.72
C ALA A 2 -1.16 11.39 -22.42
N HIS A 3 -0.71 12.28 -21.54
CA HIS A 3 0.00 11.91 -20.30
C HIS A 3 -0.90 11.18 -19.28
N GLU A 4 -2.18 11.54 -19.20
CA GLU A 4 -3.17 10.94 -18.29
C GLU A 4 -3.39 9.46 -18.59
N ARG A 5 -3.36 9.09 -19.87
CA ARG A 5 -3.45 7.69 -20.31
C ARG A 5 -2.24 6.88 -19.86
N HIS A 6 -1.03 7.43 -19.89
CA HIS A 6 0.19 6.69 -19.56
C HIS A 6 0.30 6.34 -18.08
N ILE A 7 0.02 7.29 -17.18
CA ILE A 7 0.04 7.02 -15.73
C ILE A 7 -1.08 6.05 -15.35
N SER A 8 -2.27 6.25 -15.92
CA SER A 8 -3.40 5.36 -15.66
C SER A 8 -3.12 3.92 -16.12
N SER A 9 -2.50 3.76 -17.29
CA SER A 9 -2.10 2.45 -17.80
C SER A 9 -1.00 1.81 -16.97
N ALA A 10 0.00 2.57 -16.53
CA ALA A 10 1.07 2.05 -15.68
C ALA A 10 0.52 1.49 -14.36
N ILE A 11 -0.41 2.19 -13.71
CA ILE A 11 -1.02 1.72 -12.46
C ILE A 11 -1.86 0.46 -12.69
N ARG A 12 -2.62 0.41 -13.78
CA ARG A 12 -3.44 -0.76 -14.14
C ARG A 12 -2.61 -1.97 -14.54
N TYR A 13 -1.39 -1.75 -15.02
CA TYR A 13 -0.48 -2.81 -15.45
C TYR A 13 0.42 -3.31 -14.30
N TYR A 14 1.16 -2.41 -13.66
CA TYR A 14 2.11 -2.78 -12.60
C TYR A 14 1.45 -2.95 -11.22
N GLY A 15 0.30 -2.32 -10.98
CA GLY A 15 -0.43 -2.46 -9.72
C GLY A 15 -0.80 -3.92 -9.42
N PRO A 16 -1.42 -4.65 -10.36
CA PRO A 16 -1.68 -6.08 -10.19
C PRO A 16 -0.43 -6.93 -10.05
N ASP A 17 0.63 -6.64 -10.80
CA ASP A 17 1.90 -7.37 -10.69
C ASP A 17 2.54 -7.25 -9.30
N ILE A 18 2.40 -6.08 -8.67
CA ILE A 18 2.92 -5.81 -7.32
C ILE A 18 2.00 -6.40 -6.25
N THR A 19 0.68 -6.18 -6.37
CA THR A 19 -0.27 -6.47 -5.28
C THR A 19 -0.87 -7.88 -5.37
N GLY A 20 -0.76 -8.54 -6.52
CA GLY A 20 -1.40 -9.83 -6.78
C GLY A 20 -2.92 -9.77 -6.81
N VAL A 21 -3.53 -8.58 -6.92
CA VAL A 21 -4.97 -8.37 -7.01
C VAL A 21 -5.28 -7.35 -8.09
N SER A 22 -6.54 -7.29 -8.56
CA SER A 22 -6.93 -6.28 -9.55
C SER A 22 -6.75 -4.86 -9.00
N VAL A 23 -6.17 -3.96 -9.80
CA VAL A 23 -6.06 -2.54 -9.46
C VAL A 23 -6.79 -1.72 -10.51
N THR A 24 -7.73 -0.90 -10.08
CA THR A 24 -8.48 0.00 -10.95
C THR A 24 -8.36 1.44 -10.46
N LEU A 25 -8.64 2.38 -11.36
CA LEU A 25 -8.72 3.80 -11.05
C LEU A 25 -9.77 4.44 -11.96
N SER A 26 -10.49 5.41 -11.43
CA SER A 26 -11.56 6.09 -12.15
C SER A 26 -11.02 7.21 -13.04
N ASN A 27 -10.09 8.01 -12.50
CA ASN A 27 -9.54 9.15 -13.22
C ASN A 27 -8.11 9.47 -12.77
N ALA A 28 -7.35 10.14 -13.64
CA ALA A 28 -6.05 10.71 -13.35
C ALA A 28 -6.00 12.14 -13.90
N LYS A 29 -5.55 13.09 -13.07
CA LYS A 29 -5.23 14.46 -13.46
C LYS A 29 -3.74 14.67 -13.32
N ILE A 30 -3.11 15.27 -14.32
CA ILE A 30 -1.67 15.54 -14.31
C ILE A 30 -1.46 16.98 -14.71
N ASN A 31 -0.66 17.68 -13.92
CA ASN A 31 -0.06 18.95 -14.28
C ASN A 31 1.46 18.76 -14.38
N PRO A 32 1.97 18.47 -15.60
CA PRO A 32 3.40 18.20 -15.79
C PRO A 32 4.29 19.38 -15.44
N LEU A 33 3.82 20.62 -15.66
CA LEU A 33 4.60 21.84 -15.42
C LEU A 33 4.94 22.02 -13.94
N ASP A 34 4.00 21.65 -13.06
CA ASP A 34 4.17 21.77 -11.60
C ASP A 34 4.61 20.45 -10.96
N GLY A 35 4.79 19.38 -11.75
CA GLY A 35 5.16 18.05 -11.27
C GLY A 35 4.07 17.40 -10.40
N LYS A 36 2.81 17.81 -10.57
CA LYS A 36 1.70 17.33 -9.74
C LYS A 36 0.86 16.32 -10.50
N ALA A 37 0.46 15.25 -9.81
CA ALA A 37 -0.52 14.30 -10.30
C ALA A 37 -1.53 13.98 -9.20
N ALA A 38 -2.77 13.71 -9.59
CA ALA A 38 -3.82 13.25 -8.70
C ALA A 38 -4.55 12.07 -9.34
N LEU A 39 -4.72 10.99 -8.60
CA LEU A 39 -5.48 9.81 -9.02
C LEU A 39 -6.75 9.75 -8.18
N TYR A 40 -7.87 9.37 -8.79
CA TYR A 40 -9.16 9.36 -8.12
C TYR A 40 -9.82 7.99 -8.22
N GLY A 41 -10.46 7.58 -7.13
CA GLY A 41 -11.20 6.33 -7.05
C GLY A 41 -10.32 5.13 -7.36
N VAL A 42 -9.16 5.02 -6.71
CA VAL A 42 -8.27 3.87 -6.84
C VAL A 42 -8.86 2.73 -6.01
N VAL A 43 -8.99 1.54 -6.59
CA VAL A 43 -9.54 0.36 -5.91
C VAL A 43 -8.61 -0.81 -6.12
N LEU A 44 -8.22 -1.44 -5.01
CA LEU A 44 -7.54 -2.73 -4.98
C LEU A 44 -8.59 -3.79 -4.67
N GLY A 45 -8.67 -4.79 -5.55
CA GLY A 45 -9.50 -5.97 -5.37
C GLY A 45 -9.11 -6.74 -4.12
N ASN A 46 -9.91 -7.76 -3.80
CA ASN A 46 -9.60 -8.66 -2.70
C ASN A 46 -8.80 -9.87 -3.23
N PRO A 47 -7.86 -10.42 -2.45
CA PRO A 47 -7.23 -11.68 -2.82
C PRO A 47 -8.25 -12.82 -2.94
N ASP A 48 -7.87 -13.88 -3.65
CA ASP A 48 -8.69 -15.08 -3.75
C ASP A 48 -8.96 -15.70 -2.36
N GLY A 49 -10.17 -16.24 -2.19
CA GLY A 49 -10.61 -16.86 -0.93
C GLY A 49 -11.34 -15.93 0.04
N PHE A 50 -11.56 -14.67 -0.33
CA PHE A 50 -12.35 -13.69 0.44
C PHE A 50 -13.61 -13.28 -0.33
N LYS A 51 -14.69 -12.93 0.40
CA LYS A 51 -16.04 -12.68 -0.14
C LYS A 51 -16.26 -11.21 -0.51
N THR A 52 -15.61 -10.28 0.18
CA THR A 52 -15.75 -8.85 -0.12
C THR A 52 -15.06 -8.50 -1.42
N LYS A 53 -15.61 -7.50 -2.14
CA LYS A 53 -15.16 -7.16 -3.51
C LYS A 53 -13.77 -6.53 -3.58
N GLN A 54 -13.35 -5.84 -2.52
CA GLN A 54 -12.14 -5.03 -2.50
C GLN A 54 -11.50 -5.08 -1.12
N ALA A 55 -10.17 -5.07 -1.07
CA ALA A 55 -9.42 -4.97 0.18
C ALA A 55 -9.18 -3.50 0.58
N LEU A 56 -9.04 -2.62 -0.41
CA LEU A 56 -8.71 -1.20 -0.20
C LEU A 56 -9.32 -0.35 -1.32
N SER A 57 -9.88 0.80 -0.96
CA SER A 57 -10.13 1.89 -1.91
C SER A 57 -9.59 3.21 -1.39
N LEU A 58 -9.24 4.11 -2.31
CA LEU A 58 -8.72 5.44 -2.03
C LEU A 58 -9.56 6.46 -2.80
N GLY A 59 -10.09 7.44 -2.09
CA GLY A 59 -10.80 8.56 -2.72
C GLY A 59 -9.88 9.35 -3.65
N GLU A 60 -8.70 9.71 -3.14
CA GLU A 60 -7.69 10.44 -3.90
C GLU A 60 -6.26 10.03 -3.51
N VAL A 61 -5.37 9.99 -4.51
CA VAL A 61 -3.93 9.87 -4.34
C VAL A 61 -3.27 11.09 -4.98
N GLY A 62 -2.75 11.99 -4.15
CA GLY A 62 -1.99 13.15 -4.58
C GLY A 62 -0.49 12.85 -4.64
N VAL A 63 0.19 13.29 -5.69
CA VAL A 63 1.63 13.09 -5.90
C VAL A 63 2.26 14.41 -6.31
N THR A 64 3.32 14.80 -5.63
CA THR A 64 4.20 15.91 -6.02
C THR A 64 5.58 15.35 -6.36
N LEU A 65 5.95 15.39 -7.63
CA LEU A 65 7.20 14.89 -8.18
C LEU A 65 8.27 15.98 -8.21
N ASP A 66 9.52 15.55 -8.12
CA ASP A 66 10.64 16.36 -8.56
C ASP A 66 10.87 16.14 -10.06
N ILE A 67 10.44 17.10 -10.89
CA ILE A 67 10.48 16.97 -12.35
C ILE A 67 11.92 16.70 -12.84
N GLY A 68 12.92 17.32 -12.22
CA GLY A 68 14.33 17.12 -12.58
C GLY A 68 14.84 15.69 -12.36
N SER A 69 14.13 14.88 -11.56
CA SER A 69 14.48 13.48 -11.33
C SER A 69 13.97 12.51 -12.40
N LEU A 70 13.01 12.94 -13.25
CA LEU A 70 12.33 12.06 -14.23
C LEU A 70 13.27 11.43 -15.25
N THR A 71 14.33 12.15 -15.61
CA THR A 71 15.37 11.69 -16.56
C THR A 71 16.48 10.89 -15.89
N THR A 72 16.42 10.66 -14.58
CA THR A 72 17.43 9.90 -13.83
C THR A 72 16.94 8.49 -13.51
N ASP A 73 17.83 7.66 -12.97
CA ASP A 73 17.52 6.30 -12.51
C ASP A 73 16.70 6.27 -11.21
N VAL A 74 16.72 7.38 -10.46
CA VAL A 74 16.03 7.54 -9.17
C VAL A 74 15.01 8.65 -9.27
N ILE A 75 13.73 8.27 -9.38
CA ILE A 75 12.62 9.20 -9.33
C ILE A 75 12.40 9.66 -7.89
N ARG A 76 12.36 10.99 -7.69
CA ARG A 76 12.13 11.60 -6.39
C ARG A 76 10.71 12.14 -6.31
N ILE A 77 9.97 11.65 -5.32
CA ILE A 77 8.64 12.11 -4.96
C ILE A 77 8.78 12.99 -3.72
N LYS A 78 8.43 14.26 -3.84
CA LYS A 78 8.47 15.21 -2.73
C LYS A 78 7.36 14.92 -1.72
N GLU A 79 6.17 14.59 -2.21
CA GLU A 79 5.01 14.29 -1.38
C GLU A 79 4.10 13.27 -2.06
N LEU A 80 3.62 12.30 -1.29
CA LEU A 80 2.58 11.35 -1.65
C LEU A 80 1.48 11.42 -0.59
N THR A 81 0.25 11.67 -0.99
CA THR A 81 -0.87 11.82 -0.05
C THR A 81 -2.01 10.89 -0.42
N LEU A 82 -2.35 9.98 0.47
CA LEU A 82 -3.47 9.05 0.39
C LEU A 82 -4.65 9.62 1.16
N ILE A 83 -5.70 10.03 0.46
CA ILE A 83 -6.89 10.65 1.05
C ILE A 83 -8.06 9.68 1.06
N LYS A 84 -8.71 9.59 2.23
CA LYS A 84 -9.85 8.70 2.47
C LYS A 84 -9.59 7.25 2.03
N PRO A 85 -8.53 6.59 2.53
CA PRO A 85 -8.47 5.13 2.44
C PRO A 85 -9.66 4.50 3.14
N GLU A 86 -10.37 3.61 2.46
CA GLU A 86 -11.34 2.70 3.06
C GLU A 86 -10.77 1.29 2.97
N ILE A 87 -10.41 0.72 4.12
CA ILE A 87 -9.82 -0.60 4.26
C ILE A 87 -10.92 -1.60 4.62
N THR A 88 -11.00 -2.69 3.88
CA THR A 88 -11.87 -3.82 4.24
C THR A 88 -11.02 -4.90 4.88
N TYR A 89 -11.30 -5.20 6.15
CA TYR A 89 -10.68 -6.29 6.89
C TYR A 89 -11.62 -7.50 6.86
N GLU A 90 -11.15 -8.60 6.30
CA GLU A 90 -11.88 -9.87 6.25
C GLU A 90 -10.96 -10.99 6.72
N TYR A 91 -11.50 -11.90 7.54
CA TYR A 91 -10.75 -13.05 8.05
C TYR A 91 -11.36 -14.34 7.49
N ALA A 92 -10.57 -15.12 6.78
CA ALA A 92 -10.99 -16.38 6.19
C ALA A 92 -9.83 -17.38 6.21
N SER A 93 -10.13 -18.67 6.39
CA SER A 93 -9.13 -19.75 6.30
C SER A 93 -7.86 -19.53 7.15
N GLY A 94 -8.02 -18.90 8.33
CA GLY A 94 -6.92 -18.69 9.28
C GLY A 94 -6.02 -17.47 9.01
N LYS A 95 -6.31 -16.65 7.99
CA LYS A 95 -5.55 -15.43 7.67
C LYS A 95 -6.50 -14.26 7.37
N SER A 96 -6.02 -13.02 7.53
CA SER A 96 -6.75 -11.88 7.00
C SER A 96 -6.44 -11.64 5.53
N ASN A 97 -7.35 -10.98 4.82
CA ASN A 97 -7.11 -10.54 3.45
C ASN A 97 -5.92 -9.57 3.34
N LEU A 98 -5.72 -8.73 4.36
CA LEU A 98 -4.57 -7.82 4.41
C LEU A 98 -3.24 -8.58 4.59
N ASP A 99 -3.21 -9.67 5.35
CA ASP A 99 -2.02 -10.53 5.46
C ASP A 99 -1.69 -11.20 4.13
N VAL A 100 -2.71 -11.67 3.40
CA VAL A 100 -2.53 -12.29 2.08
C VAL A 100 -2.04 -11.25 1.06
N LEU A 101 -2.59 -10.03 1.11
CA LEU A 101 -2.13 -8.91 0.26
C LEU A 101 -0.66 -8.56 0.53
N GLN A 102 -0.26 -8.48 1.81
CA GLN A 102 1.12 -8.26 2.21
C GLN A 102 2.05 -9.38 1.70
N GLN A 103 1.62 -10.65 1.81
CA GLN A 103 2.37 -11.81 1.30
C GLN A 103 2.52 -11.79 -0.23
N ASN A 104 1.50 -11.34 -0.97
CA ASN A 104 1.58 -11.20 -2.42
C ASN A 104 2.63 -10.16 -2.83
N ILE A 105 2.67 -9.02 -2.14
CA ILE A 105 3.67 -7.96 -2.38
C ILE A 105 5.08 -8.48 -2.10
N GLU A 106 5.27 -9.21 -0.99
CA GLU A 106 6.58 -9.78 -0.65
C GLU A 106 7.04 -10.82 -1.67
N ARG A 107 6.12 -11.65 -2.17
CA ARG A 107 6.41 -12.61 -3.25
C ARG A 107 6.81 -11.89 -4.54
N SER A 108 6.10 -10.82 -4.91
CA SER A 108 6.39 -10.02 -6.11
C SER A 108 7.79 -9.39 -6.02
N ILE A 109 8.16 -8.82 -4.86
CA ILE A 109 9.50 -8.28 -4.62
C ILE A 109 10.57 -9.37 -4.77
N GLY A 110 10.35 -10.57 -4.20
CA GLY A 110 11.29 -11.69 -4.33
C GLY A 110 11.48 -12.14 -5.78
N GLN A 111 10.40 -12.26 -6.54
CA GLN A 111 10.45 -12.61 -7.97
C GLN A 111 11.16 -11.53 -8.81
N GLU A 112 10.95 -10.26 -8.50
CA GLU A 112 11.66 -9.15 -9.13
C GLU A 112 13.18 -9.22 -8.85
N GLN A 113 13.58 -9.56 -7.63
CA GLN A 113 15.00 -9.72 -7.29
C GLN A 113 15.65 -10.91 -8.02
N ASP A 114 14.97 -12.05 -8.10
CA ASP A 114 15.45 -13.24 -8.81
C ASP A 114 15.59 -12.99 -10.32
N THR A 115 14.63 -12.30 -10.92
CA THR A 115 14.68 -11.95 -12.36
C THR A 115 15.79 -10.98 -12.69
N ARG A 116 16.06 -9.98 -11.83
CA ARG A 116 17.20 -9.05 -11.97
C ARG A 116 18.54 -9.75 -11.82
N LYS A 117 18.66 -10.73 -10.92
CA LYS A 117 19.89 -11.51 -10.74
C LYS A 117 20.23 -12.37 -11.97
N ASN A 118 19.21 -12.80 -12.71
CA ASN A 118 19.36 -13.66 -13.89
C ASN A 118 19.54 -12.92 -15.22
N ARG A 119 19.30 -11.60 -15.30
CA ARG A 119 19.53 -10.80 -16.52
C ARG A 119 20.68 -9.81 -16.29
N ARG A 120 21.79 -9.98 -17.01
CA ARG A 120 22.97 -9.10 -16.93
C ARG A 120 22.76 -7.69 -17.49
N ASP A 121 21.62 -7.39 -18.12
CA ASP A 121 21.46 -6.16 -18.94
C ASP A 121 20.02 -5.60 -18.99
N SER A 122 19.11 -5.98 -18.09
CA SER A 122 17.80 -5.28 -18.05
C SER A 122 17.96 -3.97 -17.30
N GLU A 123 17.52 -2.85 -17.91
CA GLU A 123 17.27 -1.59 -17.20
C GLU A 123 16.62 -1.91 -15.85
N SER A 124 17.39 -1.75 -14.77
CA SER A 124 16.87 -1.83 -13.42
C SER A 124 15.68 -0.87 -13.37
N GLY A 125 14.46 -1.40 -13.26
CA GLY A 125 13.25 -0.57 -13.20
C GLY A 125 13.48 0.62 -12.27
N LYS A 126 13.04 1.81 -12.69
CA LYS A 126 13.36 3.08 -12.01
C LYS A 126 13.13 2.97 -10.51
N LYS A 127 14.12 3.41 -9.73
CA LYS A 127 14.03 3.45 -8.27
C LYS A 127 13.24 4.67 -7.82
N LEU A 128 12.71 4.61 -6.61
CA LEU A 128 11.88 5.62 -6.00
C LEU A 128 12.45 6.06 -4.65
N ILE A 129 12.46 7.37 -4.42
CA ILE A 129 12.63 7.97 -3.09
C ILE A 129 11.41 8.84 -2.83
N ILE A 130 10.75 8.66 -1.68
CA ILE A 130 9.59 9.47 -1.29
C ILE A 130 9.90 10.20 0.01
N LYS A 131 9.91 11.53 -0.04
CA LYS A 131 10.27 12.36 1.13
C LYS A 131 9.16 12.37 2.19
N HIS A 132 7.92 12.53 1.78
CA HIS A 132 6.76 12.54 2.68
C HIS A 132 5.64 11.67 2.14
N VAL A 133 5.09 10.79 2.99
CA VAL A 133 3.84 10.08 2.74
C VAL A 133 2.83 10.43 3.81
N HIS A 134 1.70 10.99 3.41
CA HIS A 134 0.58 11.28 4.30
C HIS A 134 -0.58 10.33 4.01
N VAL A 135 -1.19 9.78 5.05
CA VAL A 135 -2.43 9.03 4.96
C VAL A 135 -3.44 9.75 5.84
N LYS A 136 -4.52 10.25 5.23
CA LYS A 136 -5.48 11.12 5.91
C LYS A 136 -6.89 10.58 5.82
N ASN A 137 -7.64 10.71 6.92
CA ASN A 137 -9.06 10.34 7.01
C ASN A 137 -9.33 8.88 6.64
N ALA A 138 -8.44 7.98 7.06
CA ALA A 138 -8.59 6.56 6.79
C ALA A 138 -9.71 5.95 7.64
N THR A 139 -10.42 4.97 7.08
CA THR A 139 -11.42 4.18 7.79
C THR A 139 -11.20 2.70 7.50
N ALA A 140 -11.44 1.84 8.49
CA ALA A 140 -11.44 0.40 8.33
C ALA A 140 -12.83 -0.15 8.62
N ARG A 141 -13.26 -1.15 7.85
CA ARG A 141 -14.51 -1.87 8.08
C ARG A 141 -14.20 -3.34 8.21
N MET A 142 -14.79 -4.00 9.19
CA MET A 142 -14.75 -5.46 9.26
C MET A 142 -15.90 -6.06 8.47
N SER A 143 -15.58 -6.99 7.57
CA SER A 143 -16.58 -7.88 6.98
C SER A 143 -17.01 -8.90 8.04
N THR A 144 -18.28 -8.86 8.44
CA THR A 144 -18.88 -9.91 9.27
C THR A 144 -19.70 -10.83 8.39
N GLU A 145 -19.62 -12.15 8.62
CA GLU A 145 -20.49 -13.13 7.95
C GLU A 145 -21.92 -13.14 8.53
N LEU A 146 -22.23 -12.25 9.46
CA LEU A 146 -23.49 -12.22 10.20
C LEU A 146 -24.59 -11.58 9.35
N PRO A 147 -25.67 -12.32 8.99
CA PRO A 147 -26.82 -11.73 8.33
C PRO A 147 -27.42 -10.60 9.19
N GLY A 148 -27.42 -9.37 8.67
CA GLY A 148 -27.99 -8.21 9.37
C GLY A 148 -27.05 -7.45 10.31
N GLY A 149 -25.76 -7.82 10.40
CA GLY A 149 -24.76 -7.03 11.13
C GLY A 149 -24.34 -5.79 10.33
N GLU A 150 -24.54 -4.59 10.88
CA GLU A 150 -23.96 -3.38 10.29
C GLU A 150 -22.42 -3.47 10.31
N ALA A 151 -21.79 -3.20 9.16
CA ALA A 151 -20.34 -3.14 9.09
C ALA A 151 -19.84 -1.99 9.97
N VAL A 152 -19.18 -2.31 11.08
CA VAL A 152 -18.61 -1.30 11.98
C VAL A 152 -17.48 -0.59 11.25
N SER A 153 -17.64 0.70 11.03
CA SER A 153 -16.62 1.56 10.43
C SER A 153 -15.79 2.22 11.52
N VAL A 154 -14.50 1.91 11.55
CA VAL A 154 -13.54 2.37 12.54
C VAL A 154 -12.66 3.46 11.92
N PRO A 155 -12.63 4.69 12.47
CA PRO A 155 -11.70 5.70 12.00
C PRO A 155 -10.25 5.30 12.35
N ILE A 156 -9.34 5.47 11.40
CA ILE A 156 -7.92 5.18 11.56
C ILE A 156 -7.16 6.50 11.70
N PRO A 157 -6.35 6.67 12.75
CA PRO A 157 -5.57 7.89 12.95
C PRO A 157 -4.60 8.15 11.78
N ASP A 158 -4.50 9.43 11.38
CA ASP A 158 -3.62 9.89 10.32
C ASP A 158 -2.17 9.40 10.51
N LEU A 159 -1.55 9.02 9.40
CA LEU A 159 -0.19 8.50 9.34
C LEU A 159 0.71 9.43 8.53
N HIS A 160 1.91 9.68 9.05
CA HIS A 160 2.99 10.34 8.33
C HIS A 160 4.21 9.43 8.31
N LEU A 161 4.67 9.08 7.11
CA LEU A 161 5.95 8.42 6.89
C LEU A 161 6.90 9.38 6.17
N GLN A 162 8.20 9.22 6.40
CA GLN A 162 9.23 10.06 5.80
C GLN A 162 10.37 9.22 5.25
N ASP A 163 11.05 9.75 4.25
CA ASP A 163 12.31 9.22 3.71
C ASP A 163 12.26 7.75 3.23
N ILE A 164 11.14 7.34 2.62
CA ILE A 164 11.01 6.01 1.99
C ILE A 164 12.07 5.87 0.89
N GLY A 165 12.83 4.78 0.96
CA GLY A 165 13.89 4.46 0.01
C GLY A 165 15.18 5.26 0.14
N ARG A 166 15.24 6.28 1.01
CA ARG A 166 16.42 7.16 1.11
C ARG A 166 17.67 6.44 1.58
N LYS A 167 17.54 5.49 2.52
CA LYS A 167 18.67 4.73 3.08
C LYS A 167 19.33 3.79 2.08
N SER A 168 18.63 3.43 1.00
CA SER A 168 19.08 2.44 -0.01
C SER A 168 19.38 3.08 -1.36
N ASP A 169 19.47 4.42 -1.41
CA ASP A 169 19.57 5.20 -2.65
C ASP A 169 18.47 4.84 -3.67
N GLY A 170 17.25 4.76 -3.14
CA GLY A 170 16.04 4.40 -3.86
C GLY A 170 15.69 2.92 -3.79
N VAL A 171 14.38 2.64 -3.84
CA VAL A 171 13.77 1.31 -3.74
C VAL A 171 12.78 1.09 -4.88
N THR A 172 12.40 -0.17 -5.15
CA THR A 172 11.44 -0.49 -6.22
C THR A 172 10.01 -0.09 -5.85
N ALA A 173 9.11 -0.07 -6.83
CA ALA A 173 7.69 0.20 -6.58
C ALA A 173 7.05 -0.82 -5.62
N GLY A 174 7.45 -2.10 -5.70
CA GLY A 174 7.03 -3.12 -4.74
C GLY A 174 7.49 -2.81 -3.33
N GLU A 175 8.76 -2.41 -3.17
CA GLU A 175 9.34 -2.04 -1.87
C GLU A 175 8.71 -0.76 -1.29
N VAL A 176 8.40 0.24 -2.12
CA VAL A 176 7.59 1.40 -1.72
C VAL A 176 6.23 0.94 -1.21
N THR A 177 5.54 0.09 -1.97
CA THR A 177 4.21 -0.40 -1.62
C THR A 177 4.23 -1.12 -0.28
N LYS A 178 5.23 -1.99 -0.04
CA LYS A 178 5.47 -2.65 1.25
C LYS A 178 5.69 -1.66 2.38
N GLN A 179 6.54 -0.64 2.18
CA GLN A 179 6.87 0.36 3.20
C GLN A 179 5.69 1.27 3.56
N ILE A 180 4.70 1.43 2.67
CA ILE A 180 3.48 2.21 2.94
C ILE A 180 2.38 1.33 3.52
N LEU A 181 2.12 0.16 2.92
CA LEU A 181 1.00 -0.70 3.30
C LEU A 181 1.20 -1.33 4.68
N GLY A 182 2.42 -1.76 5.02
CA GLY A 182 2.72 -2.37 6.33
C GLY A 182 2.29 -1.50 7.51
N PRO A 183 2.76 -0.23 7.61
CA PRO A 183 2.32 0.70 8.65
C PRO A 183 0.81 0.98 8.66
N ILE A 184 0.14 1.00 7.50
CA ILE A 184 -1.32 1.14 7.42
C ILE A 184 -2.01 -0.08 8.05
N ILE A 185 -1.59 -1.30 7.67
CA ILE A 185 -2.13 -2.54 8.24
C ILE A 185 -1.94 -2.56 9.76
N GLN A 186 -0.76 -2.17 10.26
CA GLN A 186 -0.51 -2.09 11.70
C GLN A 186 -1.49 -1.14 12.41
N ARG A 187 -1.73 0.05 11.85
CA ARG A 187 -2.69 1.01 12.40
C ARG A 187 -4.12 0.49 12.37
N VAL A 188 -4.51 -0.20 11.30
CA VAL A 188 -5.82 -0.86 11.21
C VAL A 188 -5.94 -1.89 12.33
N SER A 189 -4.98 -2.80 12.47
CA SER A 189 -4.97 -3.81 13.53
C SER A 189 -5.09 -3.20 14.93
N THR A 190 -4.31 -2.15 15.23
CA THR A 190 -4.40 -1.44 16.52
C THR A 190 -5.79 -0.83 16.74
N ALA A 191 -6.36 -0.17 15.72
CA ALA A 191 -7.67 0.46 15.82
C ALA A 191 -8.79 -0.57 16.02
N MET A 192 -8.73 -1.70 15.31
CA MET A 192 -9.70 -2.79 15.44
C MET A 192 -9.68 -3.42 16.84
N VAL A 193 -8.50 -3.59 17.44
CA VAL A 193 -8.37 -4.05 18.83
C VAL A 193 -8.97 -3.05 19.80
N ALA A 194 -8.71 -1.75 19.63
CA ALA A 194 -9.18 -0.70 20.52
C ALA A 194 -10.72 -0.61 20.58
N VAL A 195 -11.41 -0.94 19.49
CA VAL A 195 -12.88 -0.92 19.44
C VAL A 195 -13.55 -2.23 19.87
N GLY A 196 -12.79 -3.18 20.44
CA GLY A 196 -13.34 -4.42 20.97
C GLY A 196 -13.80 -5.43 19.90
N VAL A 197 -13.33 -5.26 18.65
CA VAL A 197 -13.54 -6.26 17.60
C VAL A 197 -12.65 -7.47 17.92
N HIS A 198 -13.20 -8.40 18.67
CA HIS A 198 -12.56 -9.65 19.08
C HIS A 198 -12.34 -10.58 17.87
N THR A 199 -11.24 -10.39 17.14
CA THR A 199 -10.54 -11.53 16.54
C THR A 199 -9.56 -12.06 17.59
N THR A 200 -9.66 -13.36 17.85
CA THR A 200 -9.05 -14.15 18.93
C THR A 200 -7.71 -13.58 19.44
N SER A 201 -7.72 -13.10 20.69
CA SER A 201 -6.63 -12.40 21.41
C SER A 201 -5.22 -13.02 21.35
N LYS A 202 -5.06 -14.25 20.88
CA LYS A 202 -3.76 -14.94 20.81
C LYS A 202 -2.94 -14.62 19.56
N THR A 203 -3.58 -14.40 18.41
CA THR A 203 -2.84 -14.18 17.15
C THR A 203 -2.26 -12.76 17.10
N ILE A 204 -2.99 -11.78 17.64
CA ILE A 204 -2.56 -10.38 17.70
C ILE A 204 -1.50 -10.17 18.79
N GLN A 205 -1.62 -10.84 19.94
CA GLN A 205 -0.59 -10.78 20.98
C GLN A 205 0.76 -11.24 20.41
N ASN A 206 0.77 -12.35 19.65
CA ASN A 206 1.98 -12.84 19.01
C ASN A 206 2.54 -11.87 17.95
N ALA A 207 1.68 -11.15 17.22
CA ALA A 207 2.11 -10.16 16.22
C ALA A 207 2.70 -8.89 16.88
N VAL A 208 2.09 -8.42 17.97
CA VAL A 208 2.57 -7.27 18.76
C VAL A 208 3.89 -7.61 19.46
N ASP A 209 3.99 -8.81 20.03
CA ASP A 209 5.21 -9.27 20.68
C ASP A 209 6.36 -9.43 19.67
N SER A 210 6.06 -9.95 18.47
CA SER A 210 7.04 -10.07 17.37
C SER A 210 7.51 -8.71 16.85
N ALA A 211 6.59 -7.74 16.69
CA ALA A 211 6.94 -6.37 16.28
C ALA A 211 7.78 -5.66 17.35
N THR A 212 7.44 -5.83 18.63
CA THR A 212 8.20 -5.27 19.76
C THR A 212 9.61 -5.85 19.84
N GLN A 213 9.76 -7.15 19.58
CA GLN A 213 11.05 -7.82 19.58
C GLN A 213 11.93 -7.36 18.41
N THR A 214 11.36 -7.24 17.22
CA THR A 214 12.06 -6.74 16.02
C THR A 214 12.59 -5.32 16.25
N ILE A 215 11.82 -4.46 16.92
CA ILE A 215 12.25 -3.10 17.27
C ILE A 215 13.38 -3.12 18.30
N LYS A 216 13.32 -3.97 19.32
CA LYS A 216 14.39 -4.08 20.33
C LYS A 216 15.71 -4.57 19.73
N ASP A 217 15.65 -5.49 18.77
CA ASP A 217 16.83 -6.02 18.10
C ASP A 217 17.44 -5.01 17.09
N LEU A 218 16.67 -4.02 16.65
CA LEU A 218 17.13 -2.89 15.83
C LEU A 218 17.91 -1.81 16.63
N PHE A 219 17.84 -1.84 17.96
CA PHE A 219 18.49 -0.88 18.86
C PHE A 219 19.50 -1.52 19.83
N LYS A 220 19.89 -2.78 19.58
CA LYS A 220 21.09 -3.42 20.14
C LYS A 220 22.22 -3.36 19.12
#